data_AF-A0A1V5L5X5-F1
#
_entry.id   AF-A0A1V5L5X5-F1
#
_cell.length_a   1.000
_cell.length_b   1.000
_cell.length_c   1.000
_cell.angle_alpha   90.00
_cell.angle_beta   90.00
_cell.angle_gamma   90.00
#
_symmetry.space_group_name_H-M   'P 1'
#
loop_
_entity.id
_entity.type
_entity.pdbx_description
1 polymer ?
#
loop_
_entity_poly.entity_id
_entity_poly.type
_entity_poly.pdbx_seq_one_letter_code
_entity_poly.pdbx_strand_id
1 'polypeptide(L)'
;MTSRLFTVMWGVIFVFSALMFTDNKSPVVELGLAIASFTYGGLLGTFFLGITNARAREDEGLLAMWSAIFFMIWIIGQRGAGLWVPVLLACAAGVWLFLRLQSWTGRLFVVLWSLFMLLLIATVGSPHIAWPWYVLIGCTIGYANGTLLSLLHRE
;
A
#
# COMPACT_ATOMS: atom_id res chain seq x y z
N MET A 1 14.45 -4.80 -30.15
CA MET A 1 13.48 -3.78 -30.61
C MET A 1 12.30 -3.61 -29.65
N THR A 2 11.89 -4.64 -28.92
CA THR A 2 10.74 -4.65 -28.00
C THR A 2 10.77 -3.59 -26.89
N SER A 3 11.95 -3.25 -26.33
CA SER A 3 12.07 -2.22 -25.28
C SER A 3 11.70 -0.82 -25.76
N ARG A 4 12.09 -0.46 -26.99
CA ARG A 4 11.82 0.88 -27.56
C ARG A 4 10.33 1.10 -27.81
N LEU A 5 9.62 0.08 -28.30
CA LEU A 5 8.16 0.15 -28.50
C LEU A 5 7.42 0.35 -27.18
N PHE A 6 7.87 -0.30 -26.10
CA PHE A 6 7.32 -0.11 -24.76
C PHE A 6 7.53 1.32 -24.23
N THR A 7 8.73 1.88 -24.42
CA THR A 7 9.01 3.28 -24.05
C THR A 7 8.15 4.27 -24.83
N VAL A 8 7.98 4.06 -26.14
CA VAL A 8 7.12 4.91 -26.98
C VAL A 8 5.65 4.80 -26.55
N MET A 9 5.16 3.58 -26.31
CA MET A 9 3.79 3.33 -25.85
C MET A 9 3.49 4.07 -24.53
N TRP A 10 4.37 3.94 -23.53
CA TRP A 10 4.22 4.67 -22.26
C TRP A 10 4.34 6.19 -22.43
N GLY A 11 5.23 6.65 -23.31
CA GLY A 11 5.36 8.07 -23.62
C GLY A 11 4.07 8.67 -24.18
N VAL A 12 3.43 7.97 -25.13
CA VAL A 12 2.14 8.38 -25.70
C VAL A 12 1.04 8.42 -24.63
N ILE A 13 0.98 7.41 -23.76
CA ILE A 13 0.02 7.36 -22.64
C ILE A 13 0.20 8.60 -21.74
N PHE A 14 1.43 8.90 -21.32
CA PHE A 14 1.69 10.06 -20.45
C PHE A 14 1.35 11.39 -21.10
N VAL A 15 1.69 11.58 -22.38
CA VAL A 15 1.35 12.81 -23.12
C VAL A 15 -0.18 12.96 -23.22
N PHE A 16 -0.90 11.88 -23.56
CA PHE A 16 -2.36 11.92 -23.65
C PHE A 16 -3.02 12.21 -22.30
N SER A 17 -2.57 11.57 -21.22
CA SER A 17 -3.05 11.85 -19.86
C SER A 17 -2.79 13.30 -19.44
N ALA A 18 -1.61 13.85 -19.74
CA ALA A 18 -1.28 15.23 -19.41
C ALA A 18 -2.17 16.24 -20.16
N LEU A 19 -2.53 15.97 -21.42
CA LEU A 19 -3.41 16.83 -22.20
C LEU A 19 -4.87 16.88 -21.67
N MET A 20 -5.34 15.82 -21.00
CA MET A 20 -6.66 15.79 -20.36
C MET A 20 -6.72 16.56 -19.03
N PHE A 21 -5.59 16.79 -18.37
CA PHE A 21 -5.53 17.55 -17.10
C PHE A 21 -5.52 19.06 -17.38
N THR A 22 -6.70 19.67 -17.47
CA THR A 22 -6.88 21.14 -17.70
C THR A 22 -7.19 21.91 -16.41
N ASP A 23 -7.24 21.24 -15.24
CA ASP A 23 -7.71 21.82 -13.98
C ASP A 23 -6.55 22.42 -13.14
N ASN A 24 -6.71 23.64 -12.63
CA ASN A 24 -5.64 24.45 -12.00
C ASN A 24 -5.65 24.43 -10.45
N LYS A 25 -6.50 23.60 -9.82
CA LYS A 25 -6.70 23.64 -8.36
C LYS A 25 -5.68 22.84 -7.54
N SER A 26 -4.96 21.90 -8.16
CA SER A 26 -3.87 21.15 -7.53
C SER A 26 -2.85 20.72 -8.61
N PRO A 27 -1.55 21.02 -8.46
CA PRO A 27 -0.54 20.66 -9.45
C PRO A 27 -0.49 19.15 -9.70
N VAL A 28 -0.42 18.72 -10.96
CA VAL A 28 -0.34 17.30 -11.36
C VAL A 28 0.79 16.55 -10.65
N VAL A 29 1.89 17.26 -10.36
CA VAL A 29 3.04 16.73 -9.63
C VAL A 29 2.67 16.31 -8.21
N GLU A 30 1.84 17.07 -7.50
CA GLU A 30 1.40 16.72 -6.14
C GLU A 30 0.54 15.45 -6.15
N LEU A 31 -0.37 15.34 -7.13
CA LEU A 31 -1.19 14.14 -7.31
C LEU A 31 -0.32 12.92 -7.64
N GLY A 32 0.64 13.08 -8.56
CA GLY A 32 1.57 12.03 -8.95
C GLY A 32 2.45 11.57 -7.79
N LEU A 33 3.01 12.51 -7.02
CA LEU A 33 3.82 12.21 -5.84
C LEU A 33 3.00 11.53 -4.74
N ALA A 34 1.74 11.94 -4.55
CA ALA A 34 0.84 11.28 -3.60
C ALA A 34 0.54 9.83 -4.01
N ILE A 35 0.21 9.58 -5.28
CA ILE A 35 -0.08 8.23 -5.81
C ILE A 35 1.17 7.34 -5.77
N ALA A 36 2.34 7.86 -6.11
CA ALA A 36 3.59 7.11 -6.02
C ALA A 36 3.94 6.74 -4.57
N SER A 37 3.73 7.67 -3.64
CA SER A 37 4.03 7.47 -2.22
C SER A 37 3.17 6.38 -1.57
N PHE A 38 1.98 6.12 -2.13
CA PHE A 38 1.06 5.07 -1.68
C PHE A 38 1.73 3.69 -1.65
N THR A 39 2.44 3.31 -2.70
CA THR A 39 3.11 2.00 -2.80
C THR A 39 4.55 2.04 -2.31
N TYR A 40 5.26 3.15 -2.54
CA TYR A 40 6.67 3.25 -2.15
C TYR A 40 6.89 3.21 -0.65
N GLY A 41 5.98 3.76 0.17
CA GLY A 41 6.07 3.68 1.62
C GLY A 41 6.09 2.24 2.13
N GLY A 42 5.18 1.39 1.64
CA GLY A 42 5.12 -0.02 2.03
C GLY A 42 6.35 -0.81 1.58
N LEU A 43 6.80 -0.60 0.33
CA LEU A 43 8.01 -1.22 -0.20
C LEU A 43 9.25 -0.82 0.60
N LEU A 44 9.43 0.47 0.90
CA LEU A 44 10.57 0.94 1.69
C LEU A 44 10.56 0.31 3.10
N GLY A 45 9.40 0.22 3.75
CA GLY A 45 9.28 -0.45 5.05
C GLY A 45 9.68 -1.92 5.01
N THR A 46 9.35 -2.63 3.92
CA THR A 46 9.73 -4.04 3.74
C THR A 46 11.22 -4.21 3.46
N PHE A 47 11.84 -3.26 2.76
CA PHE A 47 13.29 -3.21 2.59
C PHE A 47 13.99 -3.00 3.94
N PHE A 48 13.49 -2.08 4.77
CA PHE A 48 14.03 -1.89 6.12
C PHE A 48 13.91 -3.16 6.97
N LEU A 49 12.79 -3.88 6.90
CA LEU A 49 12.62 -5.16 7.59
C LEU A 49 13.68 -6.19 7.17
N GLY A 50 13.94 -6.31 5.86
CA GLY A 50 14.96 -7.22 5.34
C GLY A 50 16.39 -6.86 5.75
N ILE A 51 16.67 -5.56 5.95
CA ILE A 51 17.99 -5.09 6.43
C ILE A 51 18.14 -5.32 7.93
N THR A 52 17.13 -5.02 8.75
CA THR A 52 17.24 -5.11 10.21
C THR A 52 17.04 -6.53 10.74
N ASN A 53 16.30 -7.37 10.03
CA ASN A 53 16.00 -8.73 10.48
C ASN A 53 16.40 -9.77 9.43
N ALA A 54 17.56 -10.40 9.65
CA ALA A 54 18.11 -11.43 8.76
C ALA A 54 17.27 -12.73 8.69
N ARG A 55 16.22 -12.87 9.51
CA ARG A 55 15.29 -14.02 9.49
C ARG A 55 13.95 -13.70 8.83
N ALA A 56 13.74 -12.47 8.38
CA ALA A 56 12.48 -12.08 7.76
C ALA A 56 12.23 -12.93 6.50
N ARG A 57 11.09 -13.63 6.48
CA ARG A 57 10.68 -14.47 5.34
C ARG A 57 9.95 -13.63 4.29
N GLU A 58 9.87 -14.14 3.07
CA GLU A 58 9.12 -13.51 1.98
C GLU A 58 7.66 -13.22 2.39
N ASP A 59 7.03 -14.15 3.11
CA ASP A 59 5.66 -14.00 3.62
C ASP A 59 5.50 -12.76 4.52
N GLU A 60 6.47 -12.48 5.40
CA GLU A 60 6.43 -11.33 6.31
C GLU A 60 6.60 -10.01 5.56
N GLY A 61 7.44 -10.00 4.53
CA GLY A 61 7.58 -8.87 3.61
C GLY A 61 6.29 -8.61 2.83
N LEU A 62 5.64 -9.65 2.30
CA LEU A 62 4.36 -9.50 1.60
C LEU A 62 3.27 -8.96 2.53
N LEU A 63 3.19 -9.45 3.77
CA LEU A 63 2.25 -8.95 4.77
C LEU A 63 2.53 -7.50 5.21
N ALA A 64 3.80 -7.14 5.39
CA ALA A 64 4.22 -5.78 5.69
C ALA A 64 3.83 -4.82 4.56
N MET A 65 4.08 -5.20 3.30
CA MET A 65 3.71 -4.39 2.13
C MET A 65 2.19 -4.22 2.03
N TRP A 66 1.44 -5.32 2.11
CA TRP A 66 -0.02 -5.30 1.99
C TRP A 66 -0.68 -4.51 3.13
N SER A 67 -0.23 -4.71 4.37
CA SER A 67 -0.81 -4.01 5.53
C SER A 67 -0.56 -2.50 5.48
N ALA A 68 0.62 -2.06 5.01
CA ALA A 68 0.92 -0.65 4.78
C ALA A 68 0.03 -0.04 3.69
N ILE A 69 -0.15 -0.75 2.58
CA ILE A 69 -1.05 -0.33 1.49
C ILE A 69 -2.49 -0.19 2.01
N PHE A 70 -2.98 -1.17 2.78
CA PHE A 70 -4.34 -1.12 3.32
C PHE A 70 -4.52 0.08 4.27
N PHE A 71 -3.52 0.37 5.10
CA PHE A 71 -3.56 1.56 5.96
C PHE A 71 -3.56 2.87 5.15
N MET A 72 -2.79 2.92 4.06
CA MET A 72 -2.80 4.09 3.17
C MET A 72 -4.14 4.33 2.51
N ILE A 73 -4.90 3.27 2.20
CA ILE A 73 -6.26 3.40 1.66
C ILE A 73 -7.17 4.13 2.64
N TRP A 74 -7.02 3.87 3.94
CA TRP A 74 -7.76 4.59 4.97
C TRP A 74 -7.34 6.07 5.08
N ILE A 75 -6.03 6.38 5.01
CA ILE A 75 -5.54 7.77 5.07
C ILE A 75 -6.03 8.58 3.87
N ILE A 76 -5.83 8.07 2.66
CA ILE A 76 -6.11 8.82 1.42
C ILE A 76 -7.60 8.79 1.07
N GLY A 77 -8.31 7.79 1.60
CA GLY A 77 -9.69 7.48 1.26
C GLY A 77 -10.64 8.67 1.42
N GLN A 78 -11.00 9.28 0.30
CA GLN A 78 -12.06 10.29 0.27
C GLN A 78 -13.41 9.62 0.55
N ARG A 79 -14.29 10.31 1.31
CA ARG A 79 -15.64 9.80 1.59
C ARG A 79 -16.45 9.71 0.28
N GLY A 80 -16.71 8.51 -0.22
CA GLY A 80 -17.53 8.28 -1.42
C GLY A 80 -17.36 6.91 -2.09
N ALA A 81 -17.96 6.74 -3.28
CA ALA A 81 -17.93 5.50 -4.05
C ALA A 81 -16.50 5.07 -4.46
N GLY A 82 -15.60 6.03 -4.65
CA GLY A 82 -14.20 5.79 -5.06
C GLY A 82 -13.34 5.10 -4.01
N LEU A 83 -13.75 5.08 -2.73
CA LEU A 83 -13.04 4.36 -1.66
C LEU A 83 -13.26 2.85 -1.72
N TRP A 84 -14.43 2.41 -2.18
CA TRP A 84 -14.77 0.99 -2.18
C TRP A 84 -13.91 0.19 -3.15
N VAL A 85 -13.49 0.79 -4.27
CA VAL A 85 -12.64 0.11 -5.25
C VAL A 85 -11.29 -0.32 -4.64
N PRO A 86 -10.45 0.58 -4.08
CA PRO A 86 -9.19 0.17 -3.48
C PRO A 86 -9.39 -0.72 -2.24
N VAL A 87 -10.45 -0.51 -1.45
CA VAL A 87 -10.76 -1.40 -0.30
C VAL A 87 -11.08 -2.82 -0.77
N LEU A 88 -11.90 -2.98 -1.81
CA LEU A 88 -12.22 -4.28 -2.38
C LEU A 88 -10.97 -4.95 -2.97
N LEU A 89 -10.10 -4.20 -3.64
CA LEU A 89 -8.82 -4.70 -4.13
C LEU A 89 -7.91 -5.15 -2.99
N ALA A 90 -7.83 -4.38 -1.90
CA ALA A 90 -7.04 -4.74 -0.73
C ALA A 90 -7.61 -5.98 -0.02
N CYS A 91 -8.93 -6.10 0.09
CA CYS A 91 -9.59 -7.29 0.61
C CYS A 91 -9.36 -8.51 -0.29
N ALA A 92 -9.46 -8.36 -1.62
CA ALA A 92 -9.17 -9.43 -2.56
C ALA A 92 -7.71 -9.89 -2.47
N ALA A 93 -6.77 -8.94 -2.36
CA ALA A 93 -5.36 -9.24 -2.09
C ALA A 93 -5.17 -9.94 -0.73
N GLY A 94 -5.93 -9.56 0.30
CA GLY A 94 -5.93 -10.22 1.60
C GLY A 94 -6.45 -11.66 1.53
N VAL A 95 -7.53 -11.91 0.78
CA VAL A 95 -8.04 -13.27 0.51
C VAL A 95 -7.02 -14.10 -0.26
N TRP A 96 -6.35 -13.50 -1.24
CA TRP A 96 -5.29 -14.18 -1.99
C TRP A 96 -4.09 -14.53 -1.11
N LEU A 97 -3.66 -13.59 -0.25
CA LEU A 97 -2.62 -13.83 0.75
C LEU A 97 -3.03 -14.93 1.74
N PHE A 98 -4.28 -14.94 2.18
CA PHE A 98 -4.78 -15.97 3.09
C PHE A 98 -4.66 -17.39 2.51
N LEU A 99 -4.92 -17.56 1.22
CA LEU A 99 -4.76 -18.84 0.52
C LEU A 99 -3.29 -19.20 0.27
N ARG A 100 -2.43 -18.22 0.03
CA ARG A 100 -1.00 -18.42 -0.28
C ARG A 100 -0.14 -18.65 0.95
N LEU A 101 -0.49 -18.07 2.10
CA LEU A 101 0.32 -18.18 3.32
C LEU A 101 0.25 -19.60 3.90
N GLN A 102 1.42 -20.19 4.14
CA GLN A 102 1.56 -21.49 4.79
C GLN A 102 1.54 -21.37 6.32
N SER A 103 1.86 -20.20 6.88
CA SER A 103 1.91 -19.96 8.33
C SER A 103 0.54 -19.68 8.94
N TRP A 104 0.26 -20.31 10.08
CA TRP A 104 -0.98 -20.06 10.85
C TRP A 104 -1.03 -18.64 11.42
N THR A 105 0.13 -18.13 11.86
CA THR A 105 0.28 -16.79 12.44
C THR A 105 -0.02 -15.68 11.44
N GLY A 106 0.46 -15.82 10.19
CA GLY A 106 0.21 -14.80 9.16
C GLY A 106 -1.24 -14.78 8.68
N ARG A 107 -1.92 -15.92 8.64
CA ARG A 107 -3.37 -15.98 8.32
C ARG A 107 -4.22 -15.25 9.35
N LEU A 108 -3.95 -15.47 10.65
CA LEU A 108 -4.63 -14.75 11.72
C LEU A 108 -4.39 -13.25 11.62
N PHE A 109 -3.15 -12.84 11.33
CA PHE A 109 -2.82 -11.43 11.14
C PHE A 109 -3.60 -10.80 10.00
N VAL A 110 -3.70 -11.44 8.82
CA VAL A 110 -4.47 -10.90 7.68
C VAL A 110 -5.94 -10.70 8.05
N VAL A 111 -6.57 -11.67 8.72
CA VAL A 111 -7.97 -11.57 9.13
C VAL A 111 -8.16 -10.48 10.18
N LEU A 112 -7.33 -10.44 11.21
CA LEU A 112 -7.42 -9.42 12.26
C LEU A 112 -7.16 -8.01 11.72
N TRP A 113 -6.13 -7.85 10.87
CA TRP A 113 -5.76 -6.56 10.29
C TRP A 113 -6.82 -6.07 9.30
N SER A 114 -7.36 -6.95 8.44
CA SER A 114 -8.44 -6.57 7.52
C SER A 114 -9.71 -6.18 8.28
N LEU A 115 -10.09 -6.93 9.31
CA LEU A 115 -11.25 -6.59 10.15
C LEU A 115 -11.04 -5.24 10.85
N PHE A 116 -9.86 -5.03 11.44
CA PHE A 116 -9.49 -3.76 12.06
C PHE A 116 -9.53 -2.58 11.08
N MET A 117 -8.97 -2.74 9.87
CA MET A 117 -8.99 -1.70 8.83
C MET A 117 -10.40 -1.39 8.35
N LEU A 118 -11.24 -2.41 8.12
CA LEU A 118 -12.63 -2.21 7.70
C LEU A 118 -13.44 -1.47 8.78
N LEU A 119 -13.21 -1.79 10.05
CA LEU A 119 -13.82 -1.09 11.18
C LEU A 119 -13.33 0.37 11.25
N LEU A 120 -12.03 0.61 11.09
CA LEU A 120 -11.46 1.96 11.06
C LEU A 120 -12.06 2.82 9.94
N ILE A 121 -12.17 2.26 8.73
CA ILE A 121 -12.76 2.94 7.57
C ILE A 121 -14.25 3.26 7.81
N ALA A 122 -14.98 2.39 8.50
CA ALA A 122 -16.39 2.60 8.80
C ALA A 122 -16.64 3.61 9.93
N THR A 123 -15.73 3.73 10.90
CA THR A 123 -15.95 4.49 12.14
C THR A 123 -15.20 5.82 12.20
N VAL A 124 -14.01 5.92 11.61
CA VAL A 124 -13.14 7.09 11.72
C VAL A 124 -12.99 7.73 10.36
N GLY A 125 -13.28 9.03 10.28
CA GLY A 125 -13.03 9.82 9.07
C GLY A 125 -11.54 9.89 8.73
N SER A 126 -11.21 9.96 7.44
CA SER A 126 -9.83 10.14 6.98
C SER A 126 -9.24 11.42 7.58
N PRO A 127 -8.05 11.34 8.21
CA PRO A 127 -7.30 12.52 8.59
C PRO A 127 -6.71 13.17 7.33
N HIS A 128 -6.97 14.46 7.12
CA HIS A 128 -6.43 15.24 6.01
C HIS A 128 -4.92 15.52 6.21
N ILE A 129 -4.10 14.48 6.04
CA ILE A 129 -2.64 14.55 6.13
C ILE A 129 -2.07 14.92 4.76
N ALA A 130 -1.13 15.85 4.73
CA ALA A 130 -0.42 16.24 3.52
C ALA A 130 0.44 15.09 2.96
N TRP A 131 0.50 14.99 1.63
CA TRP A 131 1.18 13.92 0.89
C TRP A 131 2.64 13.64 1.26
N PRO A 132 3.48 14.61 1.71
CA PRO A 132 4.89 14.31 2.04
C PRO A 132 5.05 13.27 3.16
N TRP A 133 4.02 13.12 4.00
CA TRP A 133 4.05 12.19 5.13
C TRP A 133 3.67 10.76 4.75
N TYR A 134 3.13 10.51 3.55
CA TYR A 134 2.64 9.19 3.17
C TYR A 134 3.77 8.16 3.14
N VAL A 135 4.94 8.50 2.58
CA VAL A 135 6.07 7.54 2.56
C VAL A 135 6.50 7.17 3.99
N LEU A 136 6.61 8.16 4.88
CA LEU A 136 7.04 7.95 6.26
C LEU A 136 6.04 7.09 7.04
N ILE A 137 4.75 7.38 6.92
CA ILE A 137 3.70 6.62 7.59
C ILE A 137 3.65 5.18 7.06
N GLY A 138 3.72 5.00 5.74
CA GLY A 138 3.69 3.68 5.11
C GLY A 138 4.89 2.83 5.47
N CYS A 139 6.07 3.45 5.49
CA CYS A 139 7.31 2.79 5.93
C CYS A 139 7.22 2.37 7.39
N THR A 140 6.73 3.26 8.26
CA THR A 140 6.61 2.99 9.71
C THR A 140 5.65 1.83 9.96
N ILE A 141 4.50 1.81 9.29
CA ILE A 141 3.48 0.78 9.48
C ILE A 141 3.92 -0.55 8.89
N GLY A 142 4.47 -0.54 7.67
CA GLY A 142 5.01 -1.75 7.05
C GLY A 142 6.14 -2.35 7.90
N TYR A 143 7.06 -1.53 8.37
CA TYR A 143 8.15 -1.96 9.25
C TYR A 143 7.64 -2.47 10.60
N ALA A 144 6.73 -1.76 11.27
CA ALA A 144 6.18 -2.17 12.56
C ALA A 144 5.39 -3.49 12.46
N ASN A 145 4.54 -3.64 11.44
CA ASN A 145 3.78 -4.87 11.22
C ASN A 145 4.68 -6.03 10.84
N GLY A 146 5.66 -5.79 9.97
CA GLY A 146 6.65 -6.79 9.57
C GLY A 146 7.51 -7.27 10.73
N THR A 147 7.97 -6.34 11.59
CA THR A 147 8.75 -6.69 12.79
C THR A 147 7.89 -7.47 13.78
N LEU A 148 6.64 -7.04 14.03
CA LEU A 148 5.70 -7.76 14.89
C LEU A 148 5.45 -9.20 14.42
N LEU A 149 5.23 -9.39 13.12
CA LEU A 149 5.07 -10.71 12.51
C LEU A 149 6.33 -11.57 12.64
N SER A 150 7.50 -10.98 12.40
CA SER A 150 8.79 -11.67 12.51
C SER A 150 9.11 -12.14 13.93
N LEU A 151 8.63 -11.42 14.94
CA LEU A 151 8.76 -11.81 16.34
C LEU A 151 7.79 -12.95 16.70
N LEU A 152 6.58 -12.93 16.12
CA LEU A 152 5.54 -13.91 16.38
C LEU A 152 5.79 -15.26 15.68
N HIS A 153 6.68 -15.29 14.69
CA HIS A 153 7.10 -16.49 13.95
C HIS A 153 8.38 -17.14 14.52
N ARG A 154 8.87 -16.70 15.68
CA ARG A 154 10.19 -17.08 16.23
C ARG A 154 10.20 -18.42 17.01
N GLU A 155 9.29 -19.33 16.70
CA GLU A 155 9.23 -20.71 17.20
C GLU A 155 9.75 -21.69 16.13
#